data_AF-A0A967LXQ3-F1
#
_entry.id   AF-A0A967LXQ3-F1
#
_cell.length_a   1.000
_cell.length_b   1.000
_cell.length_c   1.000
_cell.angle_alpha   90.00
_cell.angle_beta   90.00
_cell.angle_gamma   90.00
#
_symmetry.space_group_name_H-M   'P 1'
#
loop_
_entity.id
_entity.type
_entity.pdbx_description
1 polymer ?
#
loop_
_entity_poly.entity_id
_entity_poly.type
_entity_poly.pdbx_seq_one_letter_code
_entity_poly.pdbx_strand_id
1 'polypeptide(L)' 'WETGKFAEEVIPVEVPQRKGDPVLFERDEGIRPDTTTESLSRLRVLMKDGTVTAGNAAQQNDAA' A
#
# COMPACT_ATOMS: atom_id res chain seq x y z
N TRP A 1 -9.24 -5.28 -2.59
CA TRP A 1 -8.83 -6.69 -2.81
C TRP A 1 -9.82 -7.73 -2.33
N GLU A 2 -10.43 -7.63 -1.14
CA GLU A 2 -11.32 -8.70 -0.61
C GLU A 2 -12.46 -9.10 -1.54
N THR A 3 -13.01 -8.15 -2.32
CA THR A 3 -14.08 -8.40 -3.28
C THR A 3 -13.60 -8.83 -4.66
N GLY A 4 -12.29 -9.05 -4.85
CA GLY A 4 -11.71 -9.54 -6.11
C GLY A 4 -11.76 -8.57 -7.29
N LYS A 5 -12.27 -7.35 -7.11
CA LYS A 5 -12.55 -6.41 -8.22
C LYS A 5 -11.34 -6.00 -9.06
N PHE A 6 -10.12 -6.12 -8.52
CA PHE A 6 -8.89 -5.77 -9.23
C PHE A 6 -8.22 -6.98 -9.90
N ALA A 7 -8.76 -8.20 -9.74
CA ALA A 7 -8.12 -9.41 -10.23
C ALA A 7 -8.04 -9.47 -11.76
N GLU A 8 -8.94 -8.79 -12.48
CA GLU A 8 -8.96 -8.78 -13.95
C GLU A 8 -7.98 -7.78 -14.57
N GLU A 9 -7.55 -6.75 -13.82
CA GLU A 9 -6.66 -5.68 -14.32
C GLU A 9 -5.20 -5.84 -13.87
N VAL A 10 -4.94 -6.66 -12.85
CA VAL A 10 -3.58 -6.84 -12.31
C VAL A 10 -2.84 -7.96 -13.05
N ILE A 11 -1.66 -7.61 -13.53
CA ILE A 11 -0.69 -8.55 -14.09
C ILE A 11 0.35 -8.85 -12.99
N PRO A 12 0.49 -10.10 -12.53
CA PRO A 12 1.47 -10.44 -11.50
C PRO A 12 2.90 -10.13 -11.93
N VAL A 13 3.69 -9.57 -11.01
CA VAL A 13 5.14 -9.40 -11.18
C VAL A 13 5.86 -10.54 -10.48
N GLU A 14 6.65 -11.30 -11.21
CA GLU A 14 7.46 -12.38 -10.65
C GLU A 14 8.75 -11.81 -10.06
N VAL A 15 9.02 -12.08 -8.78
CA VAL A 15 10.25 -11.70 -8.10
C VAL A 15 11.14 -12.93 -7.92
N PRO A 16 12.23 -13.07 -8.71
CA PRO A 16 13.08 -14.25 -8.67
C PRO A 16 13.70 -14.45 -7.28
N GLN A 17 13.65 -15.68 -6.79
CA GLN A 17 14.30 -16.06 -5.54
C GLN A 17 15.60 -16.79 -5.83
N ARG A 18 16.61 -16.59 -4.97
CA ARG A 18 17.90 -17.28 -5.11
C ARG A 18 17.76 -18.81 -5.05
N LYS A 19 16.75 -19.30 -4.34
CA LYS A 19 16.40 -20.71 -4.20
C LYS A 19 14.88 -20.86 -4.18
N GLY A 20 14.37 -21.81 -4.93
CA GLY A 20 12.94 -22.08 -5.02
C GLY A 20 12.25 -21.22 -6.07
N ASP A 21 10.92 -21.28 -6.06
CA ASP A 21 10.08 -20.64 -7.06
C ASP A 21 10.01 -19.11 -6.87
N PRO A 22 9.74 -18.34 -7.93
CA PRO A 22 9.53 -16.89 -7.83
C PRO A 22 8.37 -16.56 -6.87
N VAL A 23 8.50 -15.44 -6.16
CA VAL A 23 7.38 -14.87 -5.40
C VAL A 23 6.54 -14.06 -6.37
N LEU A 24 5.25 -14.37 -6.43
CA LEU A 24 4.30 -13.60 -7.23
C LEU A 24 3.83 -12.39 -6.45
N PHE A 25 4.01 -11.22 -7.05
CA PHE A 25 3.51 -9.96 -6.57
C PHE A 25 2.27 -9.57 -7.37
N GLU A 26 1.09 -9.84 -6.81
CA GLU A 26 -0.20 -9.74 -7.51
C GLU A 26 -1.24 -8.92 -6.74
N ARG A 27 -0.83 -8.23 -5.67
CA ARG A 27 -1.71 -7.39 -4.85
C ARG A 27 -1.01 -6.11 -4.44
N ASP A 28 -1.77 -5.02 -4.33
CA ASP A 28 -1.21 -3.76 -3.85
C ASP A 28 -0.74 -3.89 -2.39
N GLU A 29 0.53 -3.57 -2.15
CA GLU A 29 1.12 -3.56 -0.82
C GLU A 29 0.62 -2.42 0.06
N GLY A 30 0.18 -1.30 -0.53
CA GLY A 30 -0.12 -0.06 0.20
C GLY A 30 -1.41 -0.11 1.03
N ILE A 31 -2.30 -1.06 0.75
CA ILE A 31 -3.61 -1.14 1.38
C ILE A 31 -3.48 -1.61 2.84
N ARG A 32 -4.15 -0.89 3.75
CA ARG A 32 -4.13 -1.13 5.20
C ARG A 32 -5.58 -1.28 5.71
N PRO A 33 -6.17 -2.49 5.64
CA PRO A 33 -7.58 -2.73 5.99
C PRO A 33 -7.94 -2.42 7.45
N ASP A 34 -6.93 -2.42 8.33
CA ASP A 34 -7.01 -2.13 9.74
C ASP A 34 -6.94 -0.61 10.07
N THR A 35 -6.83 0.25 9.06
CA THR A 35 -6.79 1.71 9.26
C THR A 35 -8.07 2.21 9.90
N THR A 36 -7.93 3.00 10.98
CA THR A 36 -9.06 3.60 11.68
C THR A 36 -8.87 5.11 11.83
N THR A 37 -9.95 5.85 12.08
CA THR A 37 -9.85 7.28 12.40
C THR A 37 -8.99 7.54 13.63
N GLU A 38 -9.01 6.62 14.60
CA GLU A 38 -8.19 6.72 15.80
C GLU A 38 -6.71 6.43 15.56
N SER A 39 -6.36 5.50 14.67
CA SER A 39 -4.96 5.31 14.29
C SER A 39 -4.42 6.51 13.51
N LEU A 40 -5.23 7.10 12.63
CA LEU A 40 -4.86 8.27 11.83
C LEU A 40 -4.71 9.55 12.67
N SER A 41 -5.55 9.76 13.68
CA SER A 41 -5.51 10.98 14.51
C SER A 41 -4.24 11.10 15.36
N ARG A 42 -3.54 9.98 15.60
CA ARG A 42 -2.27 9.94 16.35
C ARG A 42 -1.06 10.33 15.49
N LEU A 43 -1.23 10.49 14.18
CA LEU A 43 -0.13 10.80 13.26
C LEU A 43 0.29 12.27 13.37
N ARG A 44 1.61 12.50 13.34
CA ARG A 44 2.20 13.83 13.40
C ARG A 44 2.01 14.57 12.06
N VAL A 45 1.74 15.87 12.15
CA VAL A 45 1.71 16.76 10.98
C VAL A 45 3.11 17.01 10.42
N LEU A 46 3.24 17.05 9.10
CA LEU A 46 4.53 17.18 8.42
C LEU A 46 5.09 18.60 8.50
N MET A 47 4.21 19.60 8.49
CA MET A 47 4.55 21.02 8.52
C MET A 47 4.00 21.66 9.79
N LYS A 48 4.73 22.65 10.32
CA LYS A 48 4.23 23.49 11.42
C LYS A 48 2.93 24.16 10.99
N ASP A 49 1.92 24.13 11.86
CA ASP A 49 0.57 24.68 11.63
C ASP A 49 -0.17 24.08 10.41
N GLY A 50 0.27 22.89 9.95
CA GLY A 50 -0.36 22.15 8.85
C GLY A 50 -1.35 21.09 9.32
N THR A 51 -2.03 20.46 8.36
CA THR A 51 -3.00 19.37 8.59
C THR A 51 -2.63 18.05 7.91
N VAL A 52 -1.60 18.06 7.06
CA VAL A 52 -1.14 16.89 6.30
C VAL A 52 -0.29 15.99 7.20
N THR A 53 -0.58 14.69 7.17
CA THR A 53 0.14 13.62 7.89
C THR A 53 0.51 12.51 6.90
N ALA A 54 1.36 11.58 7.32
CA ALA A 54 1.70 10.42 6.48
C ALA A 54 0.50 9.51 6.14
N GLY A 55 -0.61 9.61 6.88
CA GLY A 55 -1.79 8.77 6.67
C GLY A 55 -2.87 9.40 5.78
N ASN A 56 -2.78 10.70 5.50
CA ASN A 56 -3.72 11.40 4.60
C ASN A 56 -3.08 11.91 3.31
N ALA A 57 -1.79 11.66 3.12
CA ALA A 57 -1.06 11.88 1.88
C ALA A 57 -0.90 10.57 1.10
N ALA A 58 -0.66 10.68 -0.20
CA ALA A 58 -0.30 9.52 -1.03
C ALA A 58 1.06 8.95 -0.60
N GLN A 59 1.20 7.62 -0.69
CA GLN A 59 2.48 6.93 -0.52
C GLN A 59 3.38 7.21 -1.74
N GLN A 60 4.69 7.08 -1.53
CA GLN A 60 5.62 6.93 -2.64
C GLN A 60 5.66 5.43 -2.98
N ASN A 61 5.40 5.09 -4.24
CA ASN A 61 5.24 3.71 -4.69
C ASN A 61 6.02 3.47 -5.99
N ASP A 62 6.38 2.20 -6.22
CA ASP A 62 6.94 1.72 -7.48
C ASP A 62 5.79 1.15 -8.35
N ALA A 63 5.70 1.57 -9.62
CA ALA A 63 4.63 1.17 -10.55
C ALA A 63 5.05 1.31 -12.02
N ALA A 64 4.41 0.56 -12.93
CA ALA A 64 4.57 0.64 -14.39
C ALA A 64 3.28 0.22 -15.11
#